data_AF-A0A9P5QB28-F1
#
_entry.id   AF-A0A9P5QB28-F1
#
_cell.length_a   1.000
_cell.length_b   1.000
_cell.length_c   1.000
_cell.angle_alpha   90.00
_cell.angle_beta   90.00
_cell.angle_gamma   90.00
#
_symmetry.space_group_name_H-M   'P 1'
#
loop_
_entity.id
_entity.type
_entity.pdbx_description
1 polymer ?
#
loop_
_entity_poly.entity_id
_entity_poly.type
_entity_poly.pdbx_seq_one_letter_code
_entity_poly.pdbx_strand_id
1 'polypeptide(L)'
;MGTFHLTRLVAQHLVTVPREGFDGERGVIIMVSSTEAYEGQAGHLAYAATKGAIVSMTLPMARDLAEYGVRVVSIAPGPFKTPMTGMLGI
;
A
#
# COMPACT_ATOMS: atom_id res chain seq x y z
N MET A 1 6.72 8.29 11.42
CA MET A 1 6.00 8.58 10.16
C MET A 1 5.94 7.30 9.32
N GLY A 2 4.84 6.99 8.64
CA GLY A 2 4.69 5.73 7.90
C GLY A 2 3.59 5.77 6.83
N THR A 3 3.30 4.64 6.19
CA THR A 3 2.40 4.55 5.03
C THR A 3 1.03 5.17 5.27
N PHE A 4 0.39 4.91 6.42
CA PHE A 4 -0.91 5.52 6.76
C PHE A 4 -0.86 7.05 6.81
N HIS A 5 0.24 7.62 7.35
CA HIS A 5 0.36 9.07 7.49
C HIS A 5 0.50 9.77 6.13
N LEU A 6 1.27 9.20 5.20
CA LEU A 6 1.37 9.74 3.85
C LEU A 6 0.05 9.58 3.10
N THR A 7 -0.51 8.38 3.13
CA THR A 7 -1.71 8.03 2.37
C THR A 7 -2.94 8.84 2.78
N ARG A 8 -3.12 9.18 4.07
CA ARG A 8 -4.21 10.07 4.49
C ARG A 8 -4.09 11.49 3.92
N LEU A 9 -2.87 12.02 3.78
CA LEU A 9 -2.64 13.37 3.25
C LEU A 9 -2.81 13.38 1.72
N VAL A 10 -2.30 12.33 1.06
CA VAL A 10 -2.49 12.14 -0.38
C VAL A 10 -3.96 11.94 -0.70
N ALA A 11 -4.71 11.17 0.09
CA ALA A 11 -6.15 11.00 -0.09
C ALA A 11 -6.89 12.34 -0.02
N GLN A 12 -6.58 13.20 0.96
CA GLN A 12 -7.16 14.54 1.05
C GLN A 12 -6.90 15.41 -0.18
N HIS A 13 -5.75 15.23 -0.83
CA HIS A 13 -5.44 15.93 -2.08
C HIS A 13 -6.16 15.29 -3.28
N LEU A 14 -6.12 13.96 -3.42
CA LEU A 14 -6.71 13.25 -4.57
C LEU A 14 -8.23 13.44 -4.68
N VAL A 15 -8.95 13.67 -3.58
CA VAL A 15 -10.38 13.95 -3.67
C VAL A 15 -10.70 15.33 -4.27
N THR A 16 -9.72 16.24 -4.38
CA THR A 16 -9.90 17.60 -4.91
C THR A 16 -9.42 17.77 -6.35
N VAL A 17 -8.52 16.91 -6.85
CA VAL A 17 -8.03 17.01 -8.24
C VAL A 17 -9.15 16.70 -9.24
N PRO A 18 -9.26 17.40 -10.39
CA PRO A 18 -10.30 17.12 -11.38
C PRO A 18 -10.35 15.64 -11.79
N ARG A 19 -11.55 15.14 -12.10
CA ARG A 19 -11.69 13.81 -12.69
C ARG A 19 -11.18 13.85 -14.13
N GLU A 20 -10.44 12.83 -14.53
CA GLU A 20 -9.88 12.68 -15.88
C GLU A 20 -10.25 11.30 -16.46
N GLY A 21 -10.05 11.13 -17.77
CA GLY A 21 -10.30 9.86 -18.44
C GLY A 21 -11.78 9.54 -18.71
N PHE A 22 -12.00 8.42 -19.40
CA PHE A 22 -13.34 7.92 -19.76
C PHE A 22 -14.11 7.35 -18.55
N ASP A 23 -13.37 6.84 -17.57
CA ASP A 23 -13.87 6.24 -16.33
C ASP A 23 -14.05 7.27 -15.19
N GLY A 24 -13.61 8.52 -15.39
CA GLY A 24 -13.77 9.60 -14.41
C GLY A 24 -12.93 9.41 -13.16
N GLU A 25 -11.76 8.78 -13.28
CA GLU A 25 -10.84 8.57 -12.17
C GLU A 25 -10.12 9.86 -11.77
N ARG A 26 -9.77 9.97 -10.48
CA ARG A 26 -8.88 11.02 -9.94
C ARG A 26 -7.47 10.52 -9.71
N GLY A 27 -7.30 9.20 -9.61
CA GLY A 27 -5.98 8.59 -9.46
C GLY A 27 -5.99 7.26 -8.71
N VAL A 28 -4.78 6.79 -8.42
CA VAL A 28 -4.54 5.52 -7.73
C VAL A 28 -3.47 5.67 -6.66
N ILE A 29 -3.71 5.05 -5.51
CA ILE A 29 -2.73 4.87 -4.43
C ILE A 29 -2.21 3.43 -4.50
N ILE A 30 -0.91 3.27 -4.71
CA ILE A 30 -0.23 1.97 -4.72
C ILE A 30 0.65 1.86 -3.49
N MET A 31 0.41 0.85 -2.67
CA MET A 31 1.15 0.59 -1.44
C MET A 31 1.99 -0.69 -1.57
N VAL A 32 3.07 -0.78 -0.78
CA VAL A 32 3.98 -1.94 -0.81
C VAL A 32 3.90 -2.71 0.51
N SER A 33 3.23 -3.86 0.48
CA SER A 33 3.21 -4.86 1.55
C SER A 33 4.42 -5.81 1.42
N SER A 34 4.23 -7.11 1.66
CA SER A 34 5.19 -8.22 1.50
C SER A 34 4.44 -9.55 1.56
N THR A 35 4.99 -10.62 0.98
CA THR A 35 4.50 -11.99 1.22
C THR A 35 4.56 -12.38 2.70
N GLU A 36 5.48 -11.81 3.47
CA GLU A 36 5.56 -12.01 4.93
C GLU A 36 4.37 -11.46 5.70
N ALA A 37 3.53 -10.63 5.07
CA ALA A 37 2.24 -10.23 5.64
C ALA A 37 1.27 -11.40 5.80
N TYR A 38 1.43 -12.45 4.97
CA TYR A 38 0.58 -13.63 4.96
C TYR A 38 1.31 -14.84 5.57
N GLU A 39 2.59 -15.00 5.23
CA GLU A 39 3.44 -16.12 5.64
C GLU A 39 4.66 -15.60 6.39
N GLY A 40 4.43 -14.97 7.54
CA GLY A 40 5.50 -14.38 8.36
C GLY A 40 6.50 -15.44 8.85
N GLN A 41 7.79 -15.09 8.85
CA GLN A 41 8.87 -15.96 9.30
C GLN A 41 9.21 -15.72 10.78
N ALA A 42 9.74 -16.76 11.44
CA ALA A 42 10.27 -16.63 12.80
C ALA A 42 11.36 -15.55 12.85
N GLY A 43 11.27 -14.64 13.82
CA GLY A 43 12.17 -13.48 13.94
C GLY A 43 11.69 -12.22 13.22
N HIS A 44 10.67 -12.30 12.35
CA HIS A 44 10.18 -11.16 11.57
C HIS A 44 8.82 -10.61 12.05
N LEU A 45 8.46 -10.85 13.32
CA LEU A 45 7.14 -10.48 13.88
C LEU A 45 6.77 -9.02 13.60
N ALA A 46 7.67 -8.08 13.88
CA ALA A 46 7.42 -6.65 13.65
C ALA A 46 7.28 -6.33 12.16
N TYR A 47 8.08 -6.94 11.30
CA TYR A 47 8.00 -6.74 9.86
C TYR A 47 6.66 -7.28 9.31
N ALA A 48 6.33 -8.53 9.62
CA ALA A 48 5.07 -9.16 9.26
C ALA A 48 3.86 -8.35 9.75
N ALA A 49 3.88 -7.87 11.00
CA ALA A 49 2.80 -7.03 11.54
C ALA A 49 2.64 -5.72 10.75
N THR A 50 3.74 -5.03 10.43
CA THR A 50 3.66 -3.77 9.66
C THR A 50 3.19 -3.99 8.23
N LYS A 51 3.59 -5.09 7.59
CA LYS A 51 3.16 -5.43 6.23
C LYS A 51 1.72 -5.96 6.19
N GLY A 52 1.29 -6.69 7.22
CA GLY A 52 -0.10 -7.08 7.46
C GLY A 52 -1.01 -5.86 7.64
N ALA A 53 -0.56 -4.81 8.32
CA ALA A 53 -1.32 -3.55 8.43
C ALA A 53 -1.58 -2.90 7.06
N ILE A 54 -0.63 -3.01 6.11
CA ILE A 54 -0.83 -2.51 4.74
C ILE A 54 -1.88 -3.35 4.00
N VAL A 55 -1.86 -4.68 4.15
CA VAL A 55 -2.87 -5.56 3.56
C VAL A 55 -4.26 -5.21 4.09
N SER A 56 -4.41 -5.15 5.42
CA SER A 56 -5.70 -4.95 6.07
C SER A 56 -6.32 -3.59 5.78
N MET A 57 -5.50 -2.54 5.59
CA MET A 57 -6.03 -1.20 5.26
C MET A 57 -6.35 -1.00 3.77
N THR A 58 -5.86 -1.87 2.87
CA THR A 58 -6.03 -1.66 1.41
C THR A 58 -7.50 -1.64 1.00
N LEU A 59 -8.27 -2.68 1.35
CA LEU A 59 -9.68 -2.79 0.94
C LEU A 59 -10.59 -1.75 1.62
N PRO A 60 -10.51 -1.49 2.94
CA PRO A 60 -11.28 -0.42 3.57
C PRO A 60 -10.97 0.94 2.94
N MET A 61 -9.70 1.27 2.74
CA MET A 61 -9.33 2.55 2.13
C MET A 61 -9.81 2.67 0.68
N ALA A 62 -9.78 1.58 -0.09
CA ALA A 62 -10.37 1.55 -1.43
C ALA A 62 -11.88 1.83 -1.42
N ARG A 63 -12.60 1.28 -0.44
CA ARG A 63 -14.05 1.49 -0.28
C ARG A 63 -14.37 2.92 0.13
N ASP A 64 -13.64 3.45 1.10
CA ASP A 64 -13.81 4.83 1.58
C ASP A 64 -13.56 5.86 0.46
N LEU A 65 -12.70 5.52 -0.50
CA LEU A 65 -12.31 6.40 -1.59
C LEU A 65 -13.04 6.14 -2.92
N ALA A 66 -13.87 5.10 -2.99
CA ALA A 66 -14.53 4.68 -4.21
C ALA A 66 -15.46 5.77 -4.78
N GLU A 67 -16.24 6.46 -3.93
CA GLU A 67 -17.16 7.52 -4.36
C GLU A 67 -16.43 8.71 -5.02
N TYR A 68 -15.17 8.93 -4.64
CA TYR A 68 -14.36 10.00 -5.17
C TYR A 68 -13.67 9.63 -6.49
N GLY A 69 -13.73 8.37 -6.91
CA GLY A 69 -13.04 7.88 -8.11
C GLY A 69 -11.54 7.68 -7.87
N VAL A 70 -11.14 7.32 -6.65
CA VAL A 70 -9.74 7.03 -6.30
C VAL A 70 -9.59 5.54 -5.99
N ARG A 71 -8.69 4.87 -6.71
CA ARG A 71 -8.38 3.46 -6.48
C ARG A 71 -7.29 3.31 -5.42
N VAL A 72 -7.34 2.21 -4.68
CA VAL A 72 -6.29 1.83 -3.73
C VAL A 72 -5.94 0.37 -3.93
N VAL A 73 -4.67 0.09 -4.14
CA VAL A 73 -4.13 -1.26 -4.32
C VAL A 73 -2.85 -1.43 -3.54
N SER A 74 -2.53 -2.67 -3.17
CA SER A 74 -1.24 -3.00 -2.59
C SER A 74 -0.58 -4.15 -3.35
N ILE A 75 0.75 -4.06 -3.46
CA ILE A 75 1.60 -5.10 -4.02
C ILE A 75 2.29 -5.77 -2.83
N ALA A 76 2.32 -7.11 -2.82
CA ALA A 76 3.01 -7.91 -1.81
C ALA A 76 4.20 -8.63 -2.45
N PRO A 77 5.41 -8.02 -2.45
CA PRO A 77 6.58 -8.65 -3.03
C PRO A 77 7.06 -9.83 -2.18
N GLY A 78 7.51 -10.88 -2.85
CA GLY A 78 8.43 -11.86 -2.26
C GLY A 78 9.88 -11.36 -2.29
N PRO A 79 10.86 -12.25 -2.08
CA PRO A 79 12.28 -11.90 -2.19
C PRO A 79 12.59 -11.30 -3.57
N PHE A 80 13.17 -10.11 -3.60
CA PHE A 80 13.53 -9.41 -4.83
C PHE A 80 14.88 -8.73 -4.66
N LYS A 81 15.69 -8.72 -5.72
CA LYS A 81 17.05 -8.16 -5.66
C LYS A 81 16.99 -6.65 -5.46
N THR A 82 17.32 -6.20 -4.25
CA THR A 82 17.40 -4.80 -3.85
C THR A 82 18.58 -4.60 -2.90
N PRO A 83 19.10 -3.37 -2.71
CA PRO A 83 20.14 -3.12 -1.70
C PRO A 83 19.75 -3.57 -0.28
N MET A 84 18.45 -3.52 0.06
CA MET A 84 17.91 -4.01 1.33
C MET A 84 18.10 -5.52 1.49
N THR A 85 17.83 -6.27 0.42
CA THR A 85 17.92 -7.74 0.41
C THR A 85 19.38 -8.21 0.24
N GLY A 86 20.22 -7.44 -0.44
CA GLY A 86 21.65 -7.73 -0.59
C GLY A 86 22.43 -7.71 0.73
N MET A 87 21.92 -7.03 1.77
CA MET A 87 22.48 -7.12 3.13
C MET A 87 22.21 -8.46 3.83
N LEU A 88 21.27 -9.28 3.34
CA LEU A 88 20.99 -10.63 3.85
C LEU A 88 21.86 -11.73 3.19
N GLY A 89 22.74 -11.38 2.24
CA GLY A 89 23.63 -12.34 1.57
C GLY A 89 22.97 -13.21 0.49
N ILE A 90 21.80 -12.79 -0.02
CA ILE A 90 21.15 -13.34 -1.22
C ILE A 90 21.14 -12.33 -2.37
#